data_AF-A0A2G5DT62-F1
#
_entry.id   AF-A0A2G5DT62-F1
#
_cell.length_a   1.000
_cell.length_b   1.000
_cell.length_c   1.000
_cell.angle_alpha   90.00
_cell.angle_beta   90.00
_cell.angle_gamma   90.00
#
_symmetry.space_group_name_H-M   'P 1'
#
loop_
_entity.id
_entity.type
_entity.pdbx_description
1 polymer ?
#
loop_
_entity_poly.entity_id
_entity_poly.type
_entity_poly.pdbx_seq_one_letter_code
_entity_poly.pdbx_strand_id
1 'polypeptide(L)'
;MEERWTRMVSLVLLIMILVTTRINRVSCIDDKCAACNAVAEELEIGLSNEKPRNHLDLRNRLDSKGQRQGKVIDYRVSELRVVELLDGLCEKMQEYTLDKLGSTRREWVRVDDWDNLSIGMELF
;
A
#
# COMPACT_ATOMS: atom_id res chain seq x y z
N MET A 1 8.24 -17.15 -55.35
CA MET A 1 7.10 -17.34 -54.41
C MET A 1 7.60 -17.41 -52.96
N GLU A 2 8.78 -17.98 -52.72
CA GLU A 2 9.56 -17.92 -51.45
C GLU A 2 9.55 -16.56 -50.74
N GLU A 3 9.97 -15.49 -51.43
CA GLU A 3 10.11 -14.13 -50.87
C GLU A 3 8.81 -13.55 -50.27
N ARG A 4 7.66 -13.93 -50.83
CA ARG A 4 6.36 -13.48 -50.33
C ARG A 4 5.94 -14.27 -49.10
N TRP A 5 6.25 -15.56 -49.07
CA TRP A 5 5.96 -16.44 -47.93
C TRP A 5 6.81 -16.09 -46.71
N THR A 6 8.10 -15.83 -46.90
CA THR A 6 9.01 -15.41 -45.81
C THR A 6 8.60 -14.07 -45.20
N ARG A 7 8.18 -13.11 -46.03
CA ARG A 7 7.66 -11.81 -45.55
C ARG A 7 6.34 -11.95 -44.79
N MET A 8 5.44 -12.82 -45.25
CA MET A 8 4.17 -13.07 -44.55
C MET A 8 4.39 -13.76 -43.20
N VAL A 9 5.25 -14.77 -43.13
CA VAL A 9 5.59 -15.45 -41.86
C VAL A 9 6.28 -14.50 -40.88
N SER A 10 7.19 -13.64 -41.36
CA SER A 10 7.85 -12.62 -40.55
C SER A 10 6.89 -11.57 -39.98
N LEU A 11 5.93 -11.10 -40.78
CA LEU A 11 4.89 -10.16 -40.34
C LEU A 11 3.97 -10.79 -39.28
N VAL A 12 3.58 -12.06 -39.46
CA VAL A 12 2.76 -12.79 -38.48
C VAL A 12 3.52 -12.98 -37.16
N LEU A 13 4.81 -13.33 -37.21
CA LEU A 13 5.67 -13.44 -36.03
C LEU A 13 5.80 -12.11 -35.28
N LEU A 14 6.01 -11.00 -35.98
CA LEU A 14 6.08 -9.67 -35.38
C LEU A 14 4.77 -9.27 -34.70
N ILE A 15 3.62 -9.56 -35.32
CA ILE A 15 2.30 -9.27 -34.74
C ILE A 15 2.08 -10.11 -33.47
N MET A 16 2.44 -11.40 -33.47
CA MET A 16 2.34 -12.26 -32.28
C MET A 16 3.20 -11.75 -31.11
N ILE A 17 4.42 -11.31 -31.39
CA ILE A 17 5.30 -10.70 -30.38
C ILE A 17 4.67 -9.42 -29.81
N LEU A 18 4.15 -8.54 -30.66
CA LEU A 18 3.52 -7.29 -30.22
C LEU A 18 2.28 -7.54 -29.33
N VAL A 19 1.46 -8.55 -29.64
CA VAL A 19 0.27 -8.90 -28.84
C VAL A 19 0.65 -9.42 -27.44
N THR A 20 1.69 -10.25 -27.33
CA THR A 20 2.12 -10.80 -26.01
C THR A 20 2.64 -9.72 -25.05
N THR A 21 3.29 -8.66 -25.54
CA THR A 21 3.83 -7.58 -24.69
C THR A 21 2.77 -6.74 -23.96
N ARG A 22 1.52 -6.76 -24.44
CA ARG A 22 0.43 -5.95 -23.87
C ARG A 22 -0.20 -6.57 -22.62
N ILE A 23 -0.12 -7.89 -22.47
CA ILE A 23 -0.83 -8.63 -21.42
C ILE A 23 -0.16 -8.43 -20.04
N ASN A 24 1.17 -8.33 -19.99
CA ASN A 24 1.93 -8.21 -18.74
C ASN A 24 1.82 -6.85 -18.03
N ARG A 25 1.31 -5.81 -18.70
CA ARG A 25 1.21 -4.46 -18.10
C ARG A 25 -0.01 -4.34 -17.19
N VAL A 26 -1.08 -5.08 -17.45
CA VAL A 26 -2.37 -4.92 -16.73
C VAL A 26 -2.29 -5.58 -15.35
N SER A 27 -1.65 -6.74 -15.24
CA SER A 27 -1.56 -7.47 -13.97
C SER A 27 -0.65 -6.80 -12.93
N CYS A 28 0.35 -6.00 -13.34
CA CYS A 28 1.25 -5.34 -12.39
C CYS A 28 0.69 -4.02 -11.82
N ILE A 29 -0.37 -3.47 -12.43
CA ILE A 29 -1.05 -2.28 -11.92
C ILE A 29 -1.98 -2.67 -10.78
N ASP A 30 -2.72 -3.77 -10.95
CA ASP A 30 -3.65 -4.28 -9.93
C ASP A 30 -2.90 -4.63 -8.63
N ASP A 31 -1.72 -5.26 -8.74
CA ASP A 31 -0.86 -5.58 -7.59
C ASP A 31 -0.43 -4.33 -6.80
N LYS A 32 -0.13 -3.23 -7.50
CA LYS A 32 0.29 -1.96 -6.88
C LYS A 32 -0.89 -1.25 -6.23
N CYS A 33 -2.06 -1.26 -6.89
CA CYS A 33 -3.28 -0.70 -6.33
C CYS A 33 -3.72 -1.47 -5.09
N ALA A 34 -3.62 -2.80 -5.11
CA ALA A 34 -3.91 -3.64 -3.96
C ALA A 34 -2.99 -3.33 -2.77
N ALA A 35 -1.70 -3.06 -3.01
CA ALA A 35 -0.77 -2.64 -1.95
C ALA A 35 -1.18 -1.29 -1.33
N CYS A 36 -1.57 -0.31 -2.17
CA CYS A 36 -2.06 0.98 -1.66
C CYS A 36 -3.35 0.83 -0.84
N ASN A 37 -4.24 -0.09 -1.23
CA ASN A 37 -5.47 -0.34 -0.49
C ASN A 37 -5.19 -0.91 0.91
N ALA A 38 -4.25 -1.85 1.04
CA ALA A 38 -3.83 -2.35 2.35
C ALA A 38 -3.21 -1.25 3.22
N VAL A 39 -2.40 -0.36 2.63
CA VAL A 39 -1.86 0.81 3.35
C VAL A 39 -2.98 1.74 3.82
N ALA A 40 -3.98 1.99 2.98
CA ALA A 40 -5.12 2.82 3.35
C ALA A 40 -5.94 2.19 4.49
N GLU A 41 -6.14 0.87 4.46
CA GLU A 41 -6.84 0.13 5.50
C GLU A 41 -6.12 0.23 6.85
N GLU A 42 -4.81 0.01 6.89
CA GLU A 42 -4.03 0.16 8.13
C GLU A 42 -4.06 1.59 8.68
N LEU A 43 -4.06 2.60 7.80
CA LEU A 43 -4.19 4.00 8.21
C LEU A 43 -5.59 4.30 8.77
N GLU A 44 -6.64 3.70 8.22
CA GLU A 44 -8.01 3.83 8.72
C GLU A 44 -8.17 3.15 10.10
N ILE A 45 -7.55 1.99 10.29
CA ILE A 45 -7.43 1.32 11.59
C ILE A 45 -6.66 2.21 12.58
N GLY A 46 -5.58 2.86 12.16
CA GLY A 46 -4.82 3.81 12.98
C GLY A 46 -5.67 5.02 13.40
N LEU A 47 -6.43 5.60 12.45
CA LEU A 47 -7.31 6.73 12.70
C LEU A 47 -8.49 6.39 13.61
N SER A 48 -9.08 5.21 13.48
CA SER A 48 -10.20 4.77 14.32
C SER A 48 -9.77 4.46 15.76
N ASN A 49 -8.53 4.00 15.96
CA ASN A 49 -7.94 3.75 17.28
C ASN A 49 -7.26 5.00 17.89
N GLU A 50 -7.29 6.13 17.18
CA GLU A 50 -6.68 7.37 17.64
C GLU A 50 -7.36 7.88 18.93
N LYS A 51 -6.54 8.20 19.95
CA LYS A 51 -7.07 8.76 21.19
C LYS A 51 -7.53 10.21 20.95
N PRO A 52 -8.74 10.60 21.39
CA PRO A 52 -9.22 11.96 21.19
C PRO A 52 -8.33 12.96 21.95
N ARG A 53 -7.73 13.88 21.20
CA ARG A 53 -6.88 14.96 21.69
C ARG A 53 -7.41 16.30 21.18
N ASN A 54 -7.50 17.29 22.07
CA ASN A 54 -8.08 18.59 21.74
C ASN A 54 -7.04 19.59 21.23
N HIS A 55 -5.90 19.73 21.91
CA HIS A 55 -4.88 20.70 21.53
C HIS A 55 -3.48 20.23 21.92
N LEU A 56 -2.50 20.59 21.09
CA LEU A 56 -1.08 20.49 21.37
C LEU A 56 -0.61 21.78 22.03
N ASP A 57 -0.11 21.67 23.26
CA ASP A 57 0.43 22.81 24.00
C ASP A 57 1.95 22.89 23.84
N LEU A 58 2.43 23.84 23.03
CA LEU A 58 3.86 24.09 22.82
C LEU A 58 4.37 25.24 23.69
N ARG A 59 3.65 25.63 24.75
CA ARG A 59 4.04 26.72 25.65
C ARG A 59 5.07 26.25 26.69
N ASN A 60 6.34 26.28 26.28
CA ASN A 60 7.45 25.80 27.10
C ASN A 60 8.15 26.87 27.96
N ARG A 61 8.03 28.17 27.62
CA ARG A 61 8.74 29.26 28.32
C ARG A 61 7.79 29.99 29.27
N LEU A 62 8.15 30.14 30.55
CA LEU A 62 7.47 31.09 31.44
C LEU A 62 8.07 32.48 31.28
N ASP A 63 7.22 33.50 31.24
CA ASP A 63 7.63 34.89 31.39
C ASP A 63 7.73 35.30 32.87
N SER A 64 8.30 36.48 33.12
CA SER A 64 8.44 37.04 34.48
C SER A 64 7.10 37.39 35.15
N LYS A 65 5.99 37.34 34.41
CA LYS A 65 4.62 37.54 34.91
C LYS A 65 3.91 36.21 35.18
N GLY A 66 4.60 35.08 35.04
CA GLY A 66 4.06 33.74 35.27
C GLY A 66 3.19 33.20 34.13
N GLN A 67 3.13 33.87 32.98
CA GLN A 67 2.39 33.39 31.82
C GLN A 67 3.28 32.48 30.97
N ARG A 68 2.68 31.40 30.45
CA ARG A 68 3.37 30.49 29.53
C ARG A 68 3.31 31.06 28.11
N GLN A 69 4.48 31.34 27.56
CA GLN A 69 4.70 31.82 26.21
C GLN A 69 4.87 30.62 25.26
N GLY A 70 4.21 30.70 24.10
CA GLY A 70 4.29 29.70 23.04
C GLY A 70 2.98 29.58 22.27
N LYS A 71 2.87 28.52 21.46
CA LYS A 71 1.74 28.31 20.56
C LYS A 71 0.89 27.13 21.06
N VAL A 72 -0.43 27.32 21.07
CA VAL A 72 -1.38 26.22 21.22
C VAL A 72 -1.94 25.94 19.83
N ILE A 73 -1.81 24.70 19.36
CA ILE A 73 -2.25 24.28 18.02
C ILE A 73 -3.29 23.19 18.19
N ASP A 74 -4.32 23.17 17.36
CA ASP A 74 -5.23 22.03 17.31
C ASP A 74 -4.47 20.79 16.82
N TYR A 75 -4.64 19.68 17.54
CA TYR A 75 -3.97 18.42 17.22
C TYR A 75 -4.41 17.88 15.85
N ARG A 76 -5.66 18.12 15.43
CA ARG A 76 -6.21 17.65 14.15
C ARG A 76 -5.44 18.14 12.94
N VAL A 77 -4.89 19.35 13.00
CA VAL A 77 -4.11 20.00 11.93
C VAL A 77 -2.60 19.97 12.22
N SER A 78 -2.19 19.33 13.30
CA SER A 78 -0.79 19.24 13.67
C SER A 78 -0.07 18.21 12.80
N GLU A 79 1.19 18.50 12.44
CA GLU A 79 2.08 17.54 11.79
C GLU A 79 2.32 16.31 12.67
N LEU A 80 2.34 16.50 14.00
CA LEU A 80 2.54 15.42 14.96
C LEU A 80 1.52 14.29 14.78
N ARG A 81 0.26 14.62 14.49
CA ARG A 81 -0.78 13.61 14.24
C ARG A 81 -0.41 12.66 13.09
N VAL A 82 0.15 13.20 12.01
CA VAL A 82 0.57 12.38 10.87
C VAL A 82 1.80 11.56 11.22
N VAL A 83 2.75 12.12 11.98
CA VAL A 83 3.94 11.38 12.44
C VAL A 83 3.55 10.21 13.34
N GLU A 84 2.66 10.42 14.30
CA GLU A 84 2.18 9.35 15.20
C GLU A 84 1.39 8.27 14.44
N LEU A 85 0.65 8.62 13.39
CA LEU A 85 -0.08 7.66 12.55
C LEU A 85 0.84 6.83 11.65
N LEU A 86 1.92 7.43 11.15
CA LEU A 86 2.89 6.76 10.28
C LEU A 86 3.94 5.95 11.06
N ASP A 87 4.10 6.21 12.35
CA ASP A 87 5.02 5.47 13.21
C ASP A 87 4.60 3.99 13.32
N GLY A 88 5.53 3.08 13.06
CA GLY A 88 5.24 1.65 13.08
C GLY A 88 4.47 1.11 11.86
N LEU A 89 4.11 1.95 10.87
CA LEU A 89 3.29 1.52 9.72
C LEU A 89 4.00 0.49 8.85
N CYS A 90 5.30 0.71 8.61
CA CYS A 90 6.11 -0.19 7.79
C CYS A 90 6.29 -1.57 8.44
N GLU A 91 6.37 -1.62 9.77
CA GLU A 91 6.45 -2.86 10.54
C GLU A 91 5.15 -3.65 10.42
N LYS A 92 3.98 -3.00 10.55
CA LYS A 92 2.67 -3.64 10.38
C LYS A 92 2.46 -4.19 8.97
N MET A 93 2.97 -3.49 7.96
CA MET A 93 2.92 -3.95 6.56
C MET A 93 3.66 -5.27 6.32
N GLN A 94 4.59 -5.67 7.19
CA GLN A 94 5.29 -6.96 7.07
C GLN A 94 4.40 -8.14 7.44
N GLU A 95 3.29 -7.90 8.15
CA GLU A 95 2.28 -8.91 8.49
C GLU A 95 1.32 -9.17 7.31
N TYR A 96 1.45 -8.44 6.20
CA TYR A 96 0.61 -8.63 5.02
C TYR A 96 1.28 -9.55 4.01
N THR A 97 0.48 -10.44 3.41
CA THR A 97 0.91 -11.29 2.30
C THR A 97 0.02 -11.10 1.08
N LEU A 98 0.56 -11.40 -0.10
CA LEU A 98 -0.19 -11.35 -1.35
C LEU A 98 -0.92 -12.67 -1.55
N ASP A 99 -2.21 -12.69 -1.26
CA ASP A 99 -3.05 -13.86 -1.53
C ASP A 99 -3.67 -13.77 -2.94
N LYS A 100 -3.71 -14.91 -3.63
CA LYS A 100 -4.34 -15.04 -4.94
C LYS A 100 -5.75 -15.57 -4.74
N LEU A 101 -6.69 -14.66 -4.51
CA LEU A 101 -8.10 -15.00 -4.47
C LEU A 101 -8.60 -15.31 -5.90
N GLY A 102 -8.42 -16.55 -6.34
CA GLY A 102 -8.86 -17.05 -7.65
C GLY A 102 -7.87 -16.78 -8.81
N SER A 103 -8.35 -16.94 -10.05
CA SER A 103 -7.49 -16.94 -11.26
C SER A 103 -6.96 -15.56 -11.66
N THR A 104 -7.49 -14.46 -11.11
CA THR A 104 -7.28 -13.13 -11.71
C THR A 104 -7.07 -11.99 -10.71
N ARG A 105 -7.59 -12.06 -9.48
CA ARG A 105 -7.49 -10.97 -8.50
C ARG A 105 -6.46 -11.32 -7.43
N ARG A 106 -5.57 -10.36 -7.12
CA ARG A 106 -4.62 -10.47 -6.02
C ARG A 106 -4.96 -9.43 -4.98
N GLU A 107 -5.00 -9.83 -3.72
CA GLU A 107 -5.35 -8.97 -2.61
C GLU A 107 -4.29 -9.11 -1.53
N TRP A 108 -3.96 -8.01 -0.85
CA TRP A 108 -3.07 -8.05 0.29
C TRP A 108 -3.91 -8.36 1.52
N VAL A 109 -3.64 -9.49 2.14
CA VAL A 109 -4.38 -9.96 3.32
C VAL A 109 -3.44 -9.97 4.52
N ARG A 110 -3.94 -9.45 5.64
CA ARG A 110 -3.25 -9.48 6.92
C ARG A 110 -3.16 -10.93 7.41
N VAL A 111 -1.96 -11.37 7.74
CA VAL A 111 -1.69 -12.73 8.24
C VAL A 111 -1.67 -12.69 9.75
N ASP A 112 -2.74 -13.21 10.37
CA ASP A 112 -2.79 -13.35 11.83
C ASP A 112 -1.96 -14.54 12.34
N ASP A 113 -1.83 -15.59 11.52
CA ASP A 113 -1.06 -16.80 11.82
C ASP A 113 -0.45 -17.41 10.54
N TRP A 114 0.88 -17.46 10.51
CA TRP A 114 1.65 -17.98 9.37
C TRP A 114 1.53 -19.51 9.21
N ASP A 115 1.23 -20.23 10.29
CA ASP A 115 1.15 -21.70 10.28
C ASP A 115 -0.10 -22.21 9.51
N ASN A 116 -1.16 -21.40 9.45
CA ASN A 116 -2.41 -21.74 8.76
C ASN A 116 -2.36 -21.50 7.23
N LEU A 117 -1.48 -20.64 6.73
CA LEU A 117 -1.34 -20.34 5.29
C LEU A 117 -0.62 -21.44 4.52
N SER A 118 0.27 -22.20 5.15
CA SER A 118 1.01 -23.30 4.53
C SER A 118 0.10 -24.45 4.04
N ILE A 119 -1.09 -24.61 4.62
CA ILE A 119 -2.00 -25.73 4.31
C ILE A 119 -2.64 -25.57 2.91
N GLY A 120 -2.70 -24.35 2.37
CA GLY A 120 -3.23 -24.08 1.03
C GLY A 120 -2.23 -24.24 -0.12
N MET A 121 -0.92 -24.27 0.17
CA MET A 121 0.13 -24.30 -0.85
C MET A 121 0.67 -25.71 -1.16
N GLU A 122 0.35 -26.72 -0.34
CA GLU A 122 0.76 -28.12 -0.56
C GLU A 122 -0.18 -28.95 -1.46
N LEU A 123 -1.21 -28.34 -2.07
CA LEU A 123 -2.11 -29.02 -3.02
C LEU A 123 -1.90 -28.61 -4.50
N PHE A 124 -0.69 -28.20 -4.87
CA PHE A 124 -0.27 -28.02 -6.26
C PHE A 124 0.98 -28.83 -6.61
#